data_AF-A0AA88X891-F1
#
_entry.id   AF-A0AA88X891-F1
#
_cell.length_a   1.000
_cell.length_b   1.000
_cell.length_c   1.000
_cell.angle_alpha   90.00
_cell.angle_beta   90.00
_cell.angle_gamma   90.00
#
_symmetry.space_group_name_H-M   'P 1'
#
loop_
_entity.id
_entity.type
_entity.pdbx_description
1 polymer ?
#
loop_
_entity_poly.entity_id
_entity_poly.type
_entity_poly.pdbx_seq_one_letter_code
_entity_poly.pdbx_strand_id
1 'polypeptide(L)'
;MEKATRIIDPVCFGNNAARCPLVTSRSLWASPGPLFLEGKEYSVPMATIEGCLLASTNSGCKATYASGGATSILLKDGMTRTLVVRFGTVRSAANLKFFLNLYDWDGCW
;
A
#
# COMPACT_ATOMS: atom_id res chain seq x y z
N MET A 1 1.02 -19.66 -16.76
CA MET A 1 0.74 -18.23 -17.06
C MET A 1 -0.77 -17.97 -17.23
N GLU A 2 -1.63 -18.59 -16.42
CA GLU A 2 -3.10 -18.62 -16.69
C GLU A 2 -3.94 -17.96 -15.59
N LYS A 3 -3.33 -17.37 -14.56
CA LYS A 3 -4.05 -16.82 -13.38
C LYS A 3 -4.24 -15.30 -13.37
N ALA A 4 -3.62 -14.54 -14.28
CA ALA A 4 -3.66 -13.07 -14.22
C ALA A 4 -4.95 -12.43 -14.81
N THR A 5 -5.78 -13.19 -15.53
CA THR A 5 -6.97 -12.67 -16.23
C THR A 5 -8.30 -12.87 -15.49
N ARG A 6 -8.32 -13.54 -14.33
CA ARG A 6 -9.56 -13.78 -13.54
C ARG A 6 -9.64 -12.97 -12.24
N ILE A 7 -9.57 -11.64 -12.33
CA ILE A 7 -9.92 -10.76 -11.20
C ILE A 7 -10.85 -9.66 -11.73
N ILE A 8 -12.00 -10.03 -12.31
CA ILE A 8 -13.12 -9.10 -12.44
C ILE A 8 -14.01 -9.40 -11.24
N ASP A 9 -13.55 -9.03 -10.05
CA ASP A 9 -14.40 -9.10 -8.88
C ASP A 9 -15.44 -7.97 -9.02
N PRO A 10 -16.74 -8.27 -8.89
CA PRO A 10 -17.79 -7.23 -8.95
C PRO A 10 -17.64 -6.18 -7.83
N VAL A 11 -16.83 -6.48 -6.81
CA VAL A 11 -16.43 -5.54 -5.75
C VAL A 11 -15.50 -4.44 -6.28
N CYS A 12 -14.62 -4.77 -7.23
CA CYS A 12 -13.57 -3.87 -7.72
C CYS A 12 -14.00 -3.10 -8.97
N PHE A 13 -14.86 -3.68 -9.80
CA PHE A 13 -15.38 -3.05 -11.02
C PHE A 13 -16.91 -3.23 -11.08
N GLY A 14 -17.64 -2.10 -11.12
CA GLY A 14 -19.08 -2.09 -11.42
C GLY A 14 -19.36 -2.37 -12.90
N ASN A 15 -20.25 -1.60 -13.54
CA ASN A 15 -20.66 -1.83 -14.96
C ASN A 15 -19.58 -1.53 -16.03
N ASN A 16 -18.35 -1.23 -15.63
CA ASN A 16 -17.27 -0.82 -16.53
C ASN A 16 -16.33 -2.01 -16.80
N ALA A 17 -16.45 -2.60 -18.00
CA ALA A 17 -15.59 -3.71 -18.44
C ALA A 17 -14.26 -3.25 -19.07
N ALA A 18 -14.00 -1.94 -19.17
CA ALA A 18 -12.78 -1.43 -19.77
C ALA A 18 -11.58 -1.57 -18.81
N ARG A 19 -10.75 -2.59 -19.02
CA ARG A 19 -9.41 -2.63 -18.42
C ARG A 19 -8.49 -1.75 -19.24
N CYS A 20 -7.84 -0.78 -18.60
CA CYS A 20 -6.62 -0.23 -19.18
C CYS A 20 -5.57 -1.34 -19.16
N PRO A 21 -5.04 -1.78 -20.31
CA PRO A 21 -3.98 -2.75 -20.36
C PRO A 21 -2.66 -2.07 -19.97
N LEU A 22 -2.53 -1.65 -18.71
CA LEU A 22 -1.27 -1.09 -18.22
C LEU A 22 -0.13 -2.12 -18.32
N VAL A 23 -0.43 -3.43 -18.45
CA VAL A 23 0.57 -4.51 -18.43
C VAL A 23 0.19 -5.74 -19.29
N THR A 24 -0.54 -5.61 -20.42
CA THR A 24 -0.79 -6.79 -21.30
C THR A 24 0.33 -7.05 -22.31
N SER A 25 1.23 -6.10 -22.50
CA SER A 25 2.45 -6.30 -23.28
C SER A 25 3.49 -6.98 -22.39
N ARG A 26 4.10 -8.07 -22.87
CA ARG A 26 5.13 -8.91 -22.21
C ARG A 26 6.30 -8.15 -21.56
N SER A 27 6.43 -6.84 -21.74
CA SER A 27 7.63 -6.08 -21.43
C SER A 27 7.77 -5.61 -19.98
N LEU A 28 6.76 -5.70 -19.10
CA LEU A 28 6.74 -4.83 -17.92
C LEU A 28 6.16 -5.41 -16.60
N TRP A 29 5.84 -6.70 -16.54
CA TRP A 29 5.75 -7.41 -15.24
C TRP A 29 7.12 -8.02 -14.95
N ALA A 30 7.90 -7.34 -14.12
CA ALA A 30 9.23 -7.79 -13.76
C ALA A 30 9.49 -7.55 -12.28
N SER A 31 10.18 -8.49 -11.67
CA SER A 31 10.71 -8.33 -10.33
C SER A 31 12.16 -7.84 -10.42
N PRO A 32 12.50 -6.70 -9.78
CA PRO A 32 13.89 -6.36 -9.53
C PRO A 32 14.49 -7.44 -8.61
N GLY A 33 15.82 -7.58 -8.63
CA GLY A 33 16.57 -8.61 -7.92
C GLY A 33 16.23 -8.73 -6.43
N PRO A 34 16.64 -9.83 -5.77
CA PRO A 34 16.21 -10.15 -4.42
C PRO A 34 16.55 -9.02 -3.46
N LEU A 35 15.51 -8.43 -2.88
CA LEU A 35 15.63 -7.41 -1.85
C LEU A 35 15.88 -8.12 -0.53
N PHE A 36 17.08 -7.94 0.03
CA PHE A 36 17.46 -8.56 1.31
C PHE A 36 17.00 -7.68 2.46
N LEU A 37 15.90 -8.08 3.11
CA LEU A 37 15.33 -7.43 4.29
C LEU A 37 15.29 -8.41 5.45
N GLU A 38 15.80 -8.01 6.61
CA GLU A 38 15.67 -8.78 7.86
C GLU A 38 16.10 -10.25 7.74
N GLY A 39 17.16 -10.51 6.96
CA GLY A 39 17.68 -11.87 6.75
C GLY A 39 16.89 -12.72 5.75
N LYS A 40 15.92 -12.16 5.04
CA LYS A 40 15.10 -12.84 4.02
C LYS A 40 15.21 -12.14 2.68
N GLU A 41 15.21 -12.95 1.62
CA GLU A 41 15.19 -12.47 0.23
C GLU A 41 13.75 -12.34 -0.25
N TYR A 42 13.37 -11.12 -0.68
CA TYR A 42 12.05 -10.84 -1.21
C TYR A 42 12.12 -10.50 -2.71
N SER A 43 11.21 -11.09 -3.49
CA SER A 43 11.00 -10.71 -4.89
C SER A 43 9.76 -9.81 -4.98
N VAL A 44 9.98 -8.52 -5.27
CA VAL A 44 8.91 -7.51 -5.29
C VAL A 44 8.29 -7.44 -6.69
N PRO A 45 7.01 -7.80 -6.88
CA PRO A 45 6.36 -7.64 -8.17
C PRO A 45 6.10 -6.14 -8.44
N MET A 46 6.64 -5.61 -9.54
CA MET A 46 6.37 -4.24 -9.97
C MET A 46 5.58 -4.24 -11.29
N ALA A 47 4.52 -3.44 -11.32
CA ALA A 47 3.69 -3.21 -12.50
C ALA A 47 3.81 -1.74 -12.89
N THR A 48 4.80 -1.42 -13.73
CA THR A 48 5.06 -0.06 -14.25
C THR A 48 5.22 -0.13 -15.75
N ILE A 49 4.99 0.96 -16.48
CA ILE A 49 5.36 1.06 -17.91
C ILE A 49 6.74 1.67 -18.14
N GLU A 50 7.41 2.12 -17.08
CA GLU A 50 8.70 2.78 -17.14
C GLU A 50 9.84 1.76 -16.95
N GLY A 51 10.49 1.37 -18.04
CA GLY A 51 11.60 0.40 -17.99
C GLY A 51 12.82 0.91 -17.19
N CYS A 52 13.10 2.21 -17.23
CA CYS A 52 14.20 2.81 -16.47
C CYS A 52 13.99 2.70 -14.95
N LEU A 53 12.73 2.78 -14.48
CA LEU A 53 12.40 2.63 -13.07
C LEU A 53 12.75 1.22 -12.59
N LEU A 54 12.34 0.19 -13.34
CA LEU A 54 12.67 -1.20 -13.05
C LEU A 54 14.19 -1.44 -12.98
N ALA A 55 14.92 -0.92 -13.96
CA ALA A 55 16.38 -1.07 -14.03
C ALA A 55 17.08 -0.36 -12.85
N SER A 56 16.64 0.86 -12.50
CA SER A 56 17.17 1.62 -11.38
C SER A 56 16.95 0.88 -10.05
N THR A 57 15.73 0.40 -9.80
CA THR A 57 15.41 -0.38 -8.60
C THR A 57 16.21 -1.67 -8.51
N ASN A 58 16.43 -2.37 -9.63
CA ASN A 58 17.25 -3.58 -9.66
C ASN A 58 18.72 -3.31 -9.29
N SER A 59 19.27 -2.19 -9.76
CA SER A 59 20.62 -1.75 -9.37
C SER A 59 20.68 -1.42 -7.87
N GLY A 60 19.66 -0.74 -7.34
CA GLY A 60 19.53 -0.43 -5.92
C GLY A 60 19.45 -1.69 -5.04
N CYS A 61 18.61 -2.68 -5.41
CA CYS A 61 18.52 -3.95 -4.69
C CYS A 61 19.89 -4.65 -4.61
N LYS A 62 20.67 -4.62 -5.69
CA LYS A 62 22.02 -5.21 -5.72
C LYS A 62 22.98 -4.48 -4.79
N ALA A 63 22.89 -3.15 -4.69
CA ALA A 63 23.70 -2.37 -3.76
C ALA A 63 23.35 -2.70 -2.30
N THR A 64 22.06 -2.76 -1.97
CA THR A 64 21.58 -3.15 -0.63
C THR A 64 21.95 -4.59 -0.27
N TYR A 65 21.95 -5.49 -1.25
CA TYR A 65 22.40 -6.87 -1.07
C TYR A 65 23.90 -6.92 -0.73
N ALA A 66 24.72 -6.18 -1.47
CA ALA A 66 26.16 -6.09 -1.23
C ALA A 66 26.50 -5.44 0.13
N SER A 67 25.65 -4.56 0.66
CA SER A 67 25.83 -3.95 1.98
C SER A 67 25.38 -4.82 3.16
N GLY A 68 24.92 -6.06 2.92
CA GLY A 68 24.48 -6.98 3.98
C GLY A 68 23.01 -6.85 4.37
N GLY A 69 22.20 -6.16 3.56
CA GLY A 69 20.75 -6.04 3.75
C GLY A 69 20.27 -4.76 4.40
N ALA A 70 18.95 -4.65 4.48
CA ALA A 70 18.25 -3.56 5.14
C ALA A 70 17.37 -4.09 6.30
N THR A 71 17.16 -3.24 7.31
CA THR A 71 16.25 -3.49 8.43
C THR A 71 15.19 -2.40 8.45
N SER A 72 13.93 -2.76 8.57
CA SER A 72 12.81 -1.80 8.56
C SER A 72 11.89 -2.08 9.74
N ILE A 73 11.68 -1.07 10.59
CA ILE A 73 10.77 -1.18 11.75
C ILE A 73 9.49 -0.40 11.49
N LEU A 74 8.34 -0.98 11.82
CA LEU A 74 7.04 -0.32 11.74
C LEU A 74 6.79 0.46 13.04
N LEU A 75 6.80 1.79 12.96
CA LEU A 75 6.65 2.66 14.13
C LEU A 75 5.18 2.86 14.53
N LYS A 76 4.29 2.98 13.54
CA LYS A 76 2.86 3.23 13.74
C LYS A 76 2.09 2.75 12.50
N ASP A 77 0.99 2.04 12.72
CA ASP A 77 0.07 1.60 11.66
C ASP A 77 -1.36 1.96 12.04
N GLY A 78 -1.88 3.00 11.39
CA GLY A 78 -3.20 3.53 11.64
C GLY A 78 -3.76 4.17 10.39
N MET A 79 -4.92 3.67 9.95
CA MET A 79 -5.69 4.32 8.88
C MET A 79 -6.68 5.30 9.49
N THR A 80 -6.57 6.58 9.15
CA THR A 80 -7.51 7.59 9.63
C THR A 80 -8.79 7.59 8.79
N ARG A 81 -9.94 7.42 9.42
CA ARG A 81 -11.25 7.73 8.84
C ARG A 81 -11.91 8.80 9.67
N THR A 82 -12.22 9.93 9.06
CA THR A 82 -12.88 11.05 9.73
C THR A 82 -14.36 11.05 9.41
N LEU A 83 -15.20 11.16 10.46
CA LEU A 83 -16.64 11.33 10.33
C LEU A 83 -17.00 12.78 10.61
N VAL A 84 -17.92 13.35 9.83
CA VAL A 84 -18.48 14.68 10.08
C VAL A 84 -19.88 14.51 10.64
N VAL A 85 -20.09 14.95 11.88
CA VAL A 85 -21.39 14.94 12.56
C VAL A 85 -21.83 16.38 12.83
N ARG A 86 -23.13 16.66 12.66
CA ARG A 86 -23.71 17.99 12.89
C ARG A 86 -24.57 17.98 14.14
N PHE A 87 -24.38 18.98 15.00
CA PHE A 87 -25.20 19.20 16.19
C PHE A 87 -25.96 20.51 16.10
N GLY A 88 -27.14 20.57 16.72
CA GLY A 88 -27.96 21.78 16.78
C GLY A 88 -27.42 22.87 17.72
N THR A 89 -26.53 22.51 18.66
CA THR A 89 -25.91 23.48 19.58
C THR A 89 -24.42 23.19 19.79
N VAL A 90 -23.64 24.23 20.08
CA VAL A 90 -22.20 24.13 20.37
C VAL A 90 -21.94 23.34 21.66
N ARG A 91 -22.83 23.43 22.65
CA ARG A 91 -22.71 22.71 23.92
C ARG A 91 -22.78 21.19 23.73
N SER A 92 -23.66 20.70 22.86
CA SER A 92 -23.75 19.27 22.55
C SER A 92 -22.49 18.75 21.85
N ALA A 93 -21.91 19.54 20.94
CA ALA A 93 -20.66 19.18 20.27
C ALA A 93 -19.47 19.13 21.25
N ALA A 94 -19.40 20.09 22.18
CA ALA A 94 -18.38 20.09 23.23
C ALA A 94 -18.49 18.86 24.13
N ASN A 95 -19.70 18.51 24.57
CA ASN A 95 -19.94 17.32 25.40
C ASN A 95 -19.50 16.03 24.68
N LEU A 96 -19.74 15.90 23.37
CA LEU A 96 -19.29 14.74 22.59
C LEU A 96 -17.76 14.67 22.51
N LYS A 97 -17.08 15.80 22.28
CA LYS A 97 -15.62 15.85 22.25
C LYS A 97 -15.02 15.42 23.59
N PHE A 98 -15.56 15.93 24.70
CA PHE A 98 -15.11 15.54 26.03
C PHE A 98 -15.36 14.06 26.30
N PHE A 99 -16.52 13.54 25.88
CA PHE A 99 -16.80 12.11 25.97
C PHE A 99 -15.79 11.28 25.18
N LEU A 100 -15.53 11.60 23.91
CA LEU A 100 -14.59 10.85 23.07
C LEU A 100 -13.17 10.84 23.64
N ASN A 101 -12.71 12.00 24.13
CA ASN A 101 -11.38 12.13 24.72
C ASN A 101 -11.21 11.33 26.03
N LEU A 102 -12.30 11.02 26.74
CA LEU A 102 -12.26 10.19 27.96
C LEU A 102 -12.19 8.69 27.66
N TYR A 103 -12.55 8.26 26.44
CA TYR A 103 -12.47 6.87 25.99
C TYR A 103 -11.36 6.64 24.95
N ASP A 104 -10.44 7.59 24.78
CA ASP A 104 -9.31 7.42 23.86
C ASP A 104 -8.37 6.35 24.45
N TRP A 105 -8.64 5.10 24.12
CA TRP A 105 -7.83 3.95 24.53
C TRP A 105 -6.45 4.10 23.92
N ASP A 106 -5.47 4.25 24.79
CA ASP A 106 -4.05 4.43 24.51
C ASP A 106 -3.56 3.49 23.38
N GLY A 107 -3.28 4.08 22.22
CA GLY A 107 -2.29 3.56 21.28
C GLY A 107 -2.70 2.46 20.29
N CYS A 108 -3.99 2.17 20.09
CA CYS A 108 -4.43 1.21 19.06
C CYS A 108 -4.97 1.89 17.78
N TRP A 109 -4.27 2.94 17.33
CA TRP A 109 -4.21 3.48 15.95
C TRP A 109 -2.86 4.17 15.72
#